data_AF-A0A968BVR9-F1
#
_entry.id   AF-A0A968BVR9-F1
#
_cell.length_a   1.000
_cell.length_b   1.000
_cell.length_c   1.000
_cell.angle_alpha   90.00
_cell.angle_beta   90.00
_cell.angle_gamma   90.00
#
_symmetry.space_group_name_H-M   'P 1'
#
loop_
_entity.id
_entity.type
_entity.pdbx_description
1 polymer ?
#
loop_
_entity_poly.entity_id
_entity_poly.type
_entity_poly.pdbx_seq_one_letter_code
_entity_poly.pdbx_strand_id
1 'polypeptide(L)' 'MSTQININRHLGHIFEETVAKFPDREALVFPGMRLTFRQWDDLANALATKLEALGVETGDRVSLLL' A
#
# COMPACT_ATOMS: atom_id res chain seq x y z
N MET A 1 -6.12 -22.74 17.14
CA MET A 1 -5.97 -22.31 15.73
C MET A 1 -4.86 -21.28 15.71
N SER A 2 -3.62 -21.77 15.68
CA SER A 2 -2.43 -20.95 15.93
C SER A 2 -2.10 -20.19 14.65
N THR A 3 -2.29 -18.88 14.65
CA THR A 3 -1.85 -18.01 13.55
C THR A 3 -0.32 -18.03 13.54
N GLN A 4 0.28 -18.82 12.65
CA GLN A 4 1.70 -18.72 12.36
C GLN A 4 1.94 -17.35 11.73
N ILE A 5 2.51 -16.42 12.50
CA ILE A 5 2.97 -15.13 11.97
C ILE A 5 4.21 -15.43 11.15
N ASN A 6 4.05 -15.48 9.83
CA ASN A 6 5.17 -15.54 8.90
C ASN A 6 5.90 -14.19 8.97
N ILE A 7 7.12 -14.19 9.50
CA ILE A 7 7.94 -12.98 9.70
C ILE A 7 8.30 -12.26 8.41
N ASN A 8 8.12 -12.90 7.24
CA ASN A 8 8.31 -12.27 5.93
C ASN A 8 7.04 -11.59 5.38
N ARG A 9 5.90 -11.70 6.07
CA ARG A 9 4.65 -11.06 5.65
C ARG A 9 4.54 -9.66 6.24
N HIS A 10 4.77 -8.64 5.41
CA HIS A 10 4.58 -7.23 5.78
C HIS A 10 3.19 -6.71 5.39
N LEU A 11 2.85 -5.52 5.88
CA LEU A 11 1.55 -4.87 5.63
C LEU A 11 1.23 -4.74 4.13
N GLY A 12 2.24 -4.45 3.29
CA GLY A 12 2.08 -4.42 1.82
C GLY A 12 1.46 -5.69 1.25
N HIS A 13 1.93 -6.88 1.64
CA HIS A 13 1.36 -8.14 1.17
C HIS A 13 -0.12 -8.32 1.57
N ILE A 14 -0.49 -7.93 2.80
CA ILE A 14 -1.89 -8.01 3.25
C ILE A 14 -2.77 -7.06 2.44
N PHE A 15 -2.23 -5.90 2.09
CA PHE A 15 -2.90 -4.93 1.25
C PHE A 15 -3.09 -5.46 -0.19
N GLU A 16 -2.03 -5.95 -0.83
CA GLU A 16 -2.10 -6.57 -2.17
C GLU A 16 -3.10 -7.72 -2.23
N GLU A 17 -3.13 -8.61 -1.23
CA GLU A 17 -4.14 -9.67 -1.14
C GLU A 17 -5.57 -9.14 -1.05
N THR A 18 -5.75 -7.99 -0.38
CA THR A 18 -7.06 -7.35 -0.24
C THR A 18 -7.47 -6.68 -1.56
N VAL A 19 -6.53 -6.02 -2.25
CA VAL A 19 -6.71 -5.44 -3.59
C VAL A 19 -7.11 -6.53 -4.58
N ALA A 20 -6.43 -7.67 -4.56
CA ALA A 20 -6.75 -8.80 -5.44
C ALA A 20 -8.16 -9.36 -5.18
N LYS A 21 -8.62 -9.39 -3.93
CA LYS A 21 -9.96 -9.87 -3.57
C LYS A 21 -11.07 -8.87 -3.88
N PHE A 22 -10.80 -7.57 -3.75
CA PHE A 22 -11.82 -6.52 -3.76
C PHE A 22 -11.40 -5.27 -4.55
N PRO A 23 -10.95 -5.40 -5.81
CA PRO A 23 -10.27 -4.31 -6.51
C PRO A 23 -11.15 -3.07 -6.73
N ASP A 24 -12.44 -3.29 -6.96
CA ASP A 24 -13.39 -2.23 -7.32
C ASP A 24 -14.22 -1.75 -6.13
N ARG A 25 -13.96 -2.25 -4.90
CA ARG A 25 -14.59 -1.73 -3.68
C ARG A 25 -13.92 -0.43 -3.24
N GLU A 26 -14.72 0.50 -2.73
CA GLU A 26 -14.21 1.74 -2.12
C GLU A 26 -13.31 1.39 -0.92
N ALA A 27 -12.10 1.94 -0.92
CA ALA A 27 -11.07 1.70 0.09
C ALA A 27 -10.75 2.96 0.90
N LEU A 28 -10.83 4.14 0.26
CA LEU A 28 -10.66 5.43 0.90
C LEU A 28 -11.81 6.36 0.50
N VAL A 29 -12.48 6.93 1.51
CA VAL A 29 -13.52 7.94 1.33
C VAL A 29 -13.12 9.17 2.14
N PHE A 30 -12.85 10.26 1.43
CA PHE A 30 -12.45 11.56 1.99
C PHE A 30 -13.26 12.66 1.27
N PRO A 31 -13.51 13.83 1.87
CA PRO A 31 -14.25 14.90 1.18
C PRO A 31 -13.66 15.22 -0.20
N GLY A 32 -14.49 15.09 -1.24
CA GLY A 32 -14.07 15.32 -2.64
C GLY A 32 -13.24 14.20 -3.28
N MET A 33 -12.95 13.10 -2.56
CA MET A 33 -12.13 12.01 -3.09
C MET A 33 -12.66 10.64 -2.65
N ARG A 34 -12.83 9.75 -3.62
CA ARG A 34 -13.16 8.34 -3.41
C ARG A 34 -12.20 7.51 -4.23
N LEU A 35 -11.56 6.53 -3.61
CA LEU A 35 -10.64 5.62 -4.28
C LEU A 35 -11.08 4.18 -4.05
N THR A 36 -11.04 3.37 -5.11
CA THR A 36 -11.12 1.92 -4.97
C THR A 36 -9.81 1.34 -4.45
N PHE A 37 -9.82 0.08 -3.99
CA PHE A 37 -8.58 -0.61 -3.60
C PHE A 37 -7.56 -0.64 -4.74
N ARG A 38 -7.99 -0.88 -5.98
CA ARG A 38 -7.12 -0.84 -7.16
C ARG A 38 -6.48 0.53 -7.36
N GLN A 39 -7.28 1.60 -7.31
CA GLN A 39 -6.77 2.97 -7.50
C GLN A 39 -5.80 3.38 -6.39
N TRP A 40 -6.06 2.94 -5.16
CA TRP A 40 -5.14 3.20 -4.06
C TRP A 40 -3.82 2.44 -4.25
N ASP A 41 -3.88 1.17 -4.65
CA ASP A 41 -2.69 0.38 -4.97
C ASP A 41 -1.84 1.00 -6.09
N ASP A 42 -2.47 1.44 -7.17
CA ASP A 42 -1.80 2.13 -8.27
C ASP A 42 -1.05 3.39 -7.77
N LEU A 43 -1.67 4.18 -6.89
CA LEU A 43 -1.05 5.38 -6.31
C LEU A 43 0.11 5.03 -5.36
N ALA A 44 -0.06 3.99 -4.53
CA ALA A 44 0.96 3.54 -3.60
C ALA A 44 2.19 3.01 -4.36
N ASN A 45 1.98 2.19 -5.39
CA ASN A 45 3.05 1.68 -6.24
C ASN A 45 3.74 2.79 -7.04
N ALA A 46 2.99 3.76 -7.55
CA ALA A 46 3.57 4.92 -8.23
C ALA A 46 4.45 5.77 -7.29
N LEU A 47 4.07 5.89 -6.01
CA LEU A 47 4.92 6.55 -5.00
C LEU A 47 6.18 5.72 -4.72
N ALA A 48 6.05 4.40 -4.55
CA ALA A 48 7.18 3.50 -4.31
C ALA A 48 8.21 3.58 -5.44
N THR A 49 7.79 3.46 -6.71
CA THR A 49 8.66 3.60 -7.88
C THR A 49 9.40 4.94 -7.92
N LYS A 50 8.74 6.03 -7.49
CA LYS A 50 9.38 7.36 -7.43
C LYS A 50 10.41 7.44 -6.30
N LEU A 51 10.12 6.86 -5.13
CA LEU A 51 11.07 6.82 -4.02
C LEU A 51 12.31 5.99 -4.40
N GLU A 52 12.12 4.84 -5.05
CA GLU A 52 13.22 4.03 -5.60
C GLU A 52 14.06 4.83 -6.61
N ALA A 53 13.41 5.56 -7.52
CA ALA A 53 14.10 6.42 -8.49
C ALA A 53 14.87 7.58 -7.85
N LEU A 54 14.50 7.99 -6.62
CA LEU A 54 15.24 8.98 -5.82
C LEU A 54 16.38 8.35 -5.00
N GLY A 55 16.57 7.03 -5.08
CA GLY A 55 17.61 6.28 -4.38
C GLY A 55 17.25 5.88 -2.95
N VAL A 56 15.96 5.85 -2.60
CA VAL A 56 15.51 5.35 -1.30
C VAL A 56 15.63 3.83 -1.27
N GLU A 57 16.29 3.31 -0.23
CA GLU A 57 16.50 1.88 -0.02
C GLU A 57 15.78 1.34 1.23
N THR A 58 15.77 0.01 1.38
CA THR A 58 15.21 -0.64 2.57
C THR A 58 16.00 -0.23 3.80
N GLY A 59 15.32 0.34 4.80
CA GLY A 59 15.92 0.85 6.04
C GLY A 59 16.08 2.38 6.07
N ASP A 60 15.89 3.06 4.95
CA ASP A 60 15.85 4.51 4.90
C ASP A 60 14.58 5.06 5.58
N ARG A 61 14.69 6.30 6.09
CA ARG A 61 13.55 7.01 6.70
C ARG A 61 13.06 8.08 5.75
N VAL A 62 11.77 8.03 5.42
CA VAL A 62 11.07 9.05 4.64
C VAL A 62 10.06 9.75 5.54
N SER A 63 10.17 11.07 5.67
CA SER A 63 9.21 11.86 6.44
C SER A 63 7.97 12.16 5.60
N LEU A 64 6.78 11.99 6.20
CA LEU A 64 5.52 12.43 5.64
C LEU A 64 5.05 13.69 6.36
N LEU A 65 4.81 14.76 5.62
CA LEU A 65 4.17 15.98 6.09
C LEU A 65 2.97 16.23 5.16
N LEU A 66 1.77 16.06 5.72
CA LEU A 66 0.49 16.07 5.00
C LEU A 66 -0.47 17.08 5.64
#